data_AF-A0A935N736-F1
#
_entry.id   AF-A0A935N736-F1
#
_cell.length_a   1.000
_cell.length_b   1.000
_cell.length_c   1.000
_cell.angle_alpha   90.00
_cell.angle_beta   90.00
_cell.angle_gamma   90.00
#
_symmetry.space_group_name_H-M   'P 1'
#
loop_
_entity.id
_entity.type
_entity.pdbx_description
1 polymer ?
#
loop_
_entity_poly.entity_id
_entity_poly.type
_entity_poly.pdbx_seq_one_letter_code
_entity_poly.pdbx_strand_id
1 'polypeptide(L)'
;MKRHTNTPNKTPMDEWIESESIQQEIALVLGTQSSAILASFAFFALLWTHKPFPIWLSVLLVHVFVFVIRVWFFKKSKKLSPSEASRFYLSHIYVVGMIGLTWGLTTFLVNDQTPSNTELLGYVIILVYATASTIYLSRHLPSMRQFIASFIGGLLIAFVARWVVDHDFSFTLDHTILLFVSLILGFVLLRFGEQLNKSHITTLTLQFQNTALLKSTTQERDSALAAIESKNRILACTAHDMRQPVLALDIYTKWLLEDPHLSNEITPKIASATREVLSQFNALFDLAELNQNQTAVKLQSVQLKSLIEEVCMQHHGVALNKGLELRTHLLDATLETDPVLFSRLLGNVIGNAIKYSNKGGILVALRRYQPKRLQIEVWDTGLGIPDHEQGLVFEAFYKSKAQTGTNDGFGLGLSIVAELARLLGFTVTLRSRVNRGTMVLIDLSANKIKSP
;
A
#
# COMPACT_ATOMS: atom_id res chain seq x y z
N MET A 1 -18.35 29.19 27.47
CA MET A 1 -17.17 29.66 26.72
C MET A 1 -16.12 28.54 26.71
N LYS A 2 -16.24 27.60 25.77
CA LYS A 2 -15.30 26.47 25.61
C LYS A 2 -14.08 26.99 24.85
N ARG A 3 -12.91 27.09 25.50
CA ARG A 3 -11.64 27.31 24.80
C ARG A 3 -11.32 26.03 24.02
N HIS A 4 -11.63 26.04 22.72
CA HIS A 4 -10.96 25.17 21.76
C HIS A 4 -9.50 25.63 21.68
N THR A 5 -8.63 24.95 22.42
CA THR A 5 -7.19 25.04 22.19
C THR A 5 -6.93 24.42 20.82
N ASN A 6 -6.58 25.25 19.83
CA ASN A 6 -6.05 24.84 18.54
C ASN A 6 -4.77 24.01 18.78
N THR A 7 -4.91 22.70 18.90
CA THR A 7 -3.79 21.79 18.63
C THR A 7 -3.59 21.74 17.13
N PRO A 8 -2.37 21.94 16.60
CA PRO A 8 -2.11 21.79 15.17
C PRO A 8 -2.58 20.41 14.72
N ASN A 9 -3.18 20.34 13.53
CA ASN A 9 -3.71 19.09 12.96
C ASN A 9 -2.56 18.07 12.90
N LYS A 10 -2.57 17.10 13.82
CA LYS A 10 -1.49 16.11 13.94
C LYS A 10 -1.49 15.23 12.70
N THR A 11 -0.31 14.88 12.19
CA THR A 11 -0.25 13.94 11.06
C THR A 11 -0.65 12.54 11.53
N PRO A 12 -1.10 11.64 10.63
CA PRO A 12 -1.40 10.26 11.00
C PRO A 12 -0.21 9.53 11.65
N MET A 13 1.02 9.91 11.27
CA MET A 13 2.24 9.41 11.89
C MET A 13 2.37 9.91 13.33
N ASP A 14 2.14 11.20 13.58
CA ASP A 14 2.23 11.78 14.92
C ASP A 14 1.18 11.17 15.87
N GLU A 15 -0.04 10.95 15.39
CA GLU A 15 -1.11 10.29 16.17
C GLU A 15 -0.77 8.83 16.51
N TRP A 16 -0.19 8.10 15.55
CA TRP A 16 0.25 6.73 15.77
C TRP A 16 1.41 6.67 16.77
N ILE A 17 2.42 7.53 16.61
CA ILE A 17 3.58 7.60 17.52
C ILE A 17 3.12 7.93 18.95
N GLU A 18 2.21 8.89 19.12
CA GLU A 18 1.70 9.28 20.43
C GLU A 18 0.92 8.13 21.11
N SER A 19 0.03 7.47 20.36
CA SER A 19 -0.70 6.30 20.84
C SER A 19 0.23 5.16 21.24
N GLU A 20 1.20 4.83 20.39
CA GLU A 20 2.16 3.76 20.62
C GLU A 20 3.05 4.05 21.84
N SER A 21 3.49 5.30 21.99
CA SER A 21 4.27 5.76 23.15
C SER A 21 3.52 5.59 24.47
N ILE A 22 2.23 5.96 24.48
CA ILE A 22 1.34 5.78 25.64
C ILE A 22 1.17 4.29 25.97
N GLN A 23 0.91 3.45 24.96
CA GLN A 23 0.74 2.01 25.17
C GLN A 23 2.00 1.35 25.71
N GLN A 24 3.18 1.76 25.22
CA GLN A 24 4.45 1.23 25.70
C GLN A 24 4.77 1.68 27.13
N GLU A 25 4.47 2.93 27.53
CA GLU A 25 4.59 3.34 28.94
C GLU A 25 3.69 2.46 29.83
N ILE A 26 2.44 2.25 29.40
CA ILE A 26 1.46 1.41 30.10
C ILE A 26 1.98 -0.03 30.23
N ALA A 27 2.52 -0.61 29.16
CA ALA A 27 3.10 -1.96 29.18
C ALA A 27 4.27 -2.07 30.20
N LEU A 28 5.01 -0.99 30.39
CA LEU A 28 6.13 -0.91 31.33
C LEU A 28 5.74 -0.55 32.77
N VAL A 29 4.43 -0.44 33.09
CA VAL A 29 3.94 -0.19 34.45
C VAL A 29 4.48 -1.21 35.45
N LEU A 30 4.56 -2.49 35.05
CA LEU A 30 5.13 -3.54 35.91
C LEU A 30 6.61 -3.27 36.23
N GLY A 31 7.39 -2.75 35.26
CA GLY A 31 8.81 -2.42 35.47
C GLY A 31 9.02 -1.35 36.53
N THR A 32 8.29 -0.23 36.43
CA THR A 32 8.33 0.82 37.48
C THR A 32 7.89 0.31 38.85
N GLN A 33 6.88 -0.57 38.90
CA GLN A 33 6.41 -1.13 40.17
C GLN A 33 7.41 -2.09 40.79
N SER A 34 8.03 -2.95 40.00
CA SER A 34 9.11 -3.82 40.46
C SER A 34 10.27 -3.01 41.04
N SER A 35 10.66 -1.91 40.38
CA SER A 35 11.71 -1.02 40.93
C SER A 35 11.29 -0.32 42.23
N ALA A 36 10.01 0.08 42.35
CA ALA A 36 9.48 0.67 43.59
C ALA A 36 9.47 -0.33 44.75
N ILE A 37 9.05 -1.57 44.49
CA ILE A 37 9.01 -2.65 45.47
C ILE A 37 10.43 -2.98 45.95
N LEU A 38 11.38 -3.13 45.03
CA LEU A 38 12.78 -3.42 45.38
C LEU A 38 13.40 -2.30 46.21
N ALA A 39 13.19 -1.04 45.80
CA ALA A 39 13.64 0.12 46.55
C ALA A 39 13.00 0.18 47.94
N SER A 40 11.71 -0.15 48.06
CA SER A 40 10.99 -0.18 49.35
C SER A 40 11.56 -1.23 50.31
N PHE A 41 11.85 -2.44 49.80
CA PHE A 41 12.49 -3.49 50.60
C PHE A 41 13.90 -3.08 51.05
N ALA A 42 14.70 -2.48 50.17
CA ALA A 42 16.02 -1.97 50.53
C ALA A 42 15.93 -0.87 51.60
N PHE A 43 14.98 0.06 51.45
CA PHE A 43 14.77 1.17 52.38
C PHE A 43 14.27 0.69 53.75
N PHE A 44 13.38 -0.30 53.76
CA PHE A 44 12.93 -0.99 54.95
C PHE A 44 14.08 -1.68 55.68
N ALA A 45 14.87 -2.48 54.98
CA ALA A 45 16.02 -3.19 55.55
C ALA A 45 17.04 -2.23 56.17
N LEU A 46 17.18 -1.03 55.59
CA LEU A 46 18.12 -0.02 56.04
C LEU A 46 17.67 0.74 57.30
N LEU A 47 16.38 1.01 57.46
CA LEU A 47 15.87 1.92 58.49
C LEU A 47 14.97 1.24 59.54
N TRP A 48 14.67 -0.06 59.43
CA TRP A 48 13.75 -0.77 60.32
C TRP A 48 14.08 -0.61 61.81
N THR A 49 15.36 -0.59 62.17
CA THR A 49 15.83 -0.40 63.56
C THR A 49 15.79 1.04 64.05
N HIS A 50 15.63 2.01 63.15
CA HIS A 50 15.76 3.44 63.43
C HIS A 50 14.42 4.19 63.50
N LYS A 51 13.32 3.58 63.05
CA LYS A 51 12.00 4.23 62.97
C LYS A 51 10.90 3.37 63.59
N PRO A 52 9.92 3.97 64.28
CA PRO A 52 8.84 3.23 64.92
C PRO A 52 7.90 2.57 63.90
N PHE A 53 7.34 1.43 64.29
CA PHE A 53 6.47 0.59 63.44
C PHE A 53 5.32 1.35 62.72
N PRO A 54 4.62 2.34 63.33
CA PRO A 54 3.57 3.08 62.64
C PRO A 54 4.02 3.81 61.37
N ILE A 55 5.28 4.26 61.31
CA ILE A 55 5.84 4.89 60.11
C ILE A 55 5.92 3.87 58.98
N TRP A 56 6.40 2.66 59.26
CA TRP A 56 6.47 1.58 58.28
C TRP A 56 5.10 1.14 57.77
N LEU A 57 4.11 1.05 58.66
CA LEU A 57 2.73 0.76 58.28
C LEU A 57 2.18 1.85 57.34
N SER A 58 2.45 3.13 57.61
CA SER A 58 2.01 4.23 56.75
C SER A 58 2.66 4.19 55.36
N VAL A 59 3.97 3.94 55.27
CA VAL A 59 4.71 3.82 54.00
C VAL A 59 4.17 2.64 53.18
N LEU A 60 3.92 1.49 53.83
CA LEU A 60 3.36 0.31 53.18
C LEU A 60 1.95 0.59 52.61
N LEU A 61 1.08 1.22 53.38
CA LEU A 61 -0.28 1.55 52.94
C LEU A 61 -0.28 2.49 51.73
N VAL A 62 0.60 3.50 51.71
CA VAL A 62 0.76 4.40 50.55
C VAL A 62 1.23 3.63 49.31
N HIS A 63 2.19 2.72 49.46
CA HIS A 63 2.68 1.91 48.33
C HIS A 63 1.62 0.96 47.77
N VAL A 64 0.87 0.27 48.64
CA VAL A 64 -0.24 -0.59 48.24
C VAL A 64 -1.32 0.21 47.52
N PHE A 65 -1.67 1.40 48.04
CA PHE A 65 -2.64 2.29 47.40
C PHE A 65 -2.20 2.72 46.00
N VAL A 66 -0.95 3.18 45.85
CA VAL A 66 -0.35 3.54 44.56
C VAL A 66 -0.34 2.35 43.59
N PHE A 67 0.00 1.16 44.08
CA PHE A 67 0.03 -0.06 43.27
C PHE A 67 -1.36 -0.41 42.73
N VAL A 68 -2.39 -0.40 43.60
CA VAL A 68 -3.78 -0.68 43.22
C VAL A 68 -4.26 0.32 42.17
N ILE A 69 -3.99 1.62 42.37
CA ILE A 69 -4.35 2.66 41.39
C ILE A 69 -3.69 2.39 40.04
N ARG A 70 -2.38 2.09 39.99
CA ARG A 70 -1.70 1.86 38.71
C ARG A 70 -2.17 0.59 38.00
N VAL A 71 -2.42 -0.49 38.72
CA VAL A 71 -2.98 -1.72 38.13
C VAL A 71 -4.39 -1.46 37.58
N TRP A 72 -5.21 -0.68 38.29
CA TRP A 72 -6.52 -0.27 37.82
C TRP A 72 -6.42 0.58 36.54
N PHE A 73 -5.52 1.57 36.52
CA PHE A 73 -5.25 2.41 35.35
C PHE A 73 -4.82 1.56 34.14
N PHE A 74 -3.90 0.62 34.34
CA PHE A 74 -3.43 -0.31 33.32
C PHE A 74 -4.56 -1.21 32.75
N LYS A 75 -5.41 -1.76 33.61
CA LYS A 75 -6.53 -2.60 33.16
C LYS A 75 -7.60 -1.78 32.43
N LYS A 76 -7.83 -0.54 32.85
CA LYS A 76 -8.80 0.35 32.23
C LYS A 76 -8.32 0.88 30.88
N SER A 77 -7.03 1.23 30.75
CA SER A 77 -6.46 1.75 29.50
C SER A 77 -6.54 0.74 28.35
N LYS A 78 -6.39 -0.56 28.61
CA LYS A 78 -6.56 -1.62 27.60
C LYS A 78 -7.96 -1.70 26.98
N LYS A 79 -8.98 -1.11 27.61
CA LYS A 79 -10.38 -1.19 27.17
C LYS A 79 -10.87 0.07 26.45
N LEU A 80 -10.05 1.13 26.40
CA LEU A 80 -10.45 2.43 25.86
C LEU A 80 -10.10 2.55 24.38
N SER A 81 -10.94 3.26 23.62
CA SER A 81 -10.61 3.65 22.25
C SER A 81 -9.41 4.65 22.24
N PRO A 82 -8.66 4.78 21.13
CA PRO A 82 -7.50 5.68 21.08
C PRO A 82 -7.79 7.13 21.50
N SER A 83 -8.96 7.66 21.13
CA SER A 83 -9.38 9.03 21.47
C SER A 83 -9.78 9.21 22.95
N GLU A 84 -10.31 8.17 23.58
CA GLU A 84 -10.64 8.17 25.01
C GLU A 84 -9.41 7.91 25.86
N ALA A 85 -8.48 7.08 25.36
CA ALA A 85 -7.22 6.79 26.00
C ALA A 85 -6.38 8.06 26.21
N SER A 86 -6.33 8.96 25.22
CA SER A 86 -5.62 10.25 25.34
C SER A 86 -6.16 11.14 26.47
N ARG A 87 -7.49 11.29 26.59
CA ARG A 87 -8.12 12.05 27.69
C ARG A 87 -7.95 11.36 29.04
N PHE A 88 -8.04 10.04 29.06
CA PHE A 88 -7.77 9.24 30.24
C PHE A 88 -6.31 9.38 30.70
N TYR A 89 -5.38 9.60 29.77
CA TYR A 89 -3.95 9.75 30.05
C TYR A 89 -3.60 11.02 30.81
N LEU A 90 -4.35 12.11 30.65
CA LEU A 90 -4.19 13.31 31.46
C LEU A 90 -4.33 12.99 32.96
N SER A 91 -5.24 12.08 33.32
CA SER A 91 -5.41 11.67 34.71
C SER A 91 -4.25 10.80 35.25
N HIS A 92 -3.57 10.06 34.37
CA HIS A 92 -2.39 9.25 34.71
C HIS A 92 -1.16 10.10 35.05
N ILE A 93 -1.00 11.25 34.40
CA ILE A 93 0.09 12.21 34.71
C ILE A 93 0.04 12.62 36.19
N TYR A 94 -1.15 12.89 36.73
CA TYR A 94 -1.31 13.22 38.15
C TYR A 94 -0.95 12.07 39.09
N VAL A 95 -1.32 10.84 38.72
CA VAL A 95 -0.93 9.63 39.49
C VAL A 95 0.59 9.50 39.53
N VAL A 96 1.26 9.69 38.39
CA VAL A 96 2.72 9.68 38.30
C VAL A 96 3.35 10.81 39.14
N GLY A 97 2.73 11.99 39.17
CA GLY A 97 3.14 13.09 40.04
C GLY A 97 3.04 12.74 41.53
N MET A 98 1.94 12.14 41.97
CA MET A 98 1.80 11.68 43.36
C MET A 98 2.89 10.68 43.75
N ILE A 99 3.25 9.77 42.84
CA ILE A 99 4.35 8.82 43.07
C ILE A 99 5.69 9.54 43.24
N GLY A 100 5.99 10.48 42.35
CA GLY A 100 7.19 11.31 42.47
C GLY A 100 7.24 12.02 43.82
N LEU A 101 6.12 12.64 44.23
CA LEU A 101 6.02 13.34 45.51
C LEU A 101 6.25 12.41 46.71
N THR A 102 5.62 11.24 46.74
CA THR A 102 5.80 10.24 47.83
C THR A 102 7.27 9.85 47.98
N TRP A 103 7.95 9.54 46.87
CA TRP A 103 9.36 9.15 46.91
C TRP A 103 10.29 10.33 47.22
N GLY A 104 9.96 11.54 46.77
CA GLY A 104 10.69 12.75 47.16
C GLY A 104 10.60 13.02 48.66
N LEU A 105 9.40 12.89 49.25
CA LEU A 105 9.16 13.07 50.68
C LEU A 105 9.81 11.99 51.55
N THR A 106 10.14 10.83 50.98
CA THR A 106 10.80 9.74 51.71
C THR A 106 12.18 10.15 52.25
N THR A 107 12.80 11.19 51.65
CA THR A 107 14.03 11.80 52.18
C THR A 107 13.86 12.39 53.59
N PHE A 108 12.64 12.74 54.02
CA PHE A 108 12.38 13.19 55.40
C PHE A 108 12.60 12.07 56.43
N LEU A 109 12.43 10.80 56.03
CA LEU A 109 12.66 9.65 56.92
C LEU A 109 14.16 9.40 57.15
N VAL A 110 15.02 9.89 56.26
CA VAL A 110 16.46 9.85 56.40
C VAL A 110 16.90 11.11 57.15
N ASN A 111 17.23 10.99 58.44
CA ASN A 111 17.57 12.15 59.28
C ASN A 111 18.79 11.91 60.19
N ASP A 112 19.31 12.98 60.81
CA ASP A 112 20.55 12.98 61.64
C ASP A 112 20.50 12.03 62.84
N GLN A 113 19.33 11.48 63.16
CA GLN A 113 19.17 10.41 64.17
C GLN A 113 19.67 9.05 63.64
N THR A 114 20.01 8.97 62.35
CA THR A 114 20.62 7.80 61.72
C THR A 114 22.12 8.02 61.52
N PRO A 115 22.94 6.96 61.65
CA PRO A 115 24.36 7.05 61.31
C PRO A 115 24.58 7.59 59.88
N SER A 116 25.63 8.39 59.67
CA SER A 116 25.89 9.07 58.40
C SER A 116 26.04 8.12 57.19
N ASN A 117 26.52 6.89 57.42
CA ASN A 117 26.57 5.83 56.41
C ASN A 117 25.17 5.30 56.02
N THR A 118 24.25 5.20 56.98
CA THR A 118 22.85 4.82 56.76
C THR A 118 22.12 5.92 55.97
N GLU A 119 22.38 7.18 56.30
CA GLU A 119 21.82 8.32 55.58
C GLU A 119 22.26 8.34 54.11
N LEU A 120 23.56 8.21 53.85
CA LEU A 120 24.10 8.15 52.50
C LEU A 120 23.48 7.00 51.68
N LEU A 121 23.36 5.80 52.26
CA LEU A 121 22.77 4.66 51.56
C LEU A 121 21.28 4.88 51.26
N GLY A 122 20.55 5.57 52.13
CA GLY A 122 19.15 5.96 51.90
C GLY A 122 18.99 6.87 50.69
N TYR A 123 19.85 7.88 50.56
CA TYR A 123 19.87 8.75 49.38
C TYR A 123 20.25 7.99 48.10
N VAL A 124 21.18 7.04 48.18
CA VAL A 124 21.54 6.18 47.05
C VAL A 124 20.35 5.34 46.58
N ILE A 125 19.57 4.75 47.49
CA ILE A 125 18.37 3.96 47.13
C ILE A 125 17.34 4.84 46.39
N ILE A 126 17.09 6.04 46.92
CA ILE A 126 16.17 7.02 46.33
C ILE A 126 16.63 7.45 44.94
N LEU A 127 17.93 7.68 44.76
CA LEU A 127 18.57 8.02 43.48
C LEU A 127 18.43 6.89 42.45
N VAL A 128 18.71 5.65 42.84
CA VAL A 128 18.58 4.47 41.97
C VAL A 128 17.13 4.32 41.51
N TYR A 129 16.17 4.50 42.42
CA TYR A 129 14.75 4.48 42.09
C TYR A 129 14.35 5.59 41.11
N ALA A 130 14.80 6.83 41.34
CA ALA A 130 14.51 7.96 40.46
C ALA A 130 15.05 7.74 39.05
N THR A 131 16.26 7.17 38.95
CA THR A 131 16.89 6.81 37.67
C THR A 131 16.11 5.72 36.95
N ALA A 132 15.77 4.62 37.64
CA ALA A 132 14.98 3.53 37.08
C ALA A 132 13.60 4.02 36.60
N SER A 133 12.92 4.83 37.41
CA SER A 133 11.61 5.41 37.07
C SER A 133 11.68 6.32 35.85
N THR A 134 12.76 7.11 35.72
CA THR A 134 13.00 7.98 34.56
C THR A 134 13.13 7.17 33.26
N ILE A 135 13.82 6.02 33.29
CA ILE A 135 13.96 5.14 32.12
C ILE A 135 12.58 4.70 31.60
N TYR A 136 11.70 4.22 32.47
CA TYR A 136 10.38 3.74 32.07
C TYR A 136 9.43 4.88 31.66
N LEU A 137 9.44 5.99 32.40
CA LEU A 137 8.54 7.12 32.14
C LEU A 137 8.97 7.96 30.93
N SER A 138 10.24 7.86 30.49
CA SER A 138 10.75 8.56 29.30
C SER A 138 10.01 8.24 28.00
N ARG A 139 9.18 7.17 27.97
CA ARG A 139 8.30 6.85 26.85
C ARG A 139 7.24 7.91 26.59
N HIS A 140 6.82 8.65 27.61
CA HIS A 140 5.91 9.77 27.47
C HIS A 140 6.44 10.98 28.24
N LEU A 141 6.92 11.97 27.48
CA LEU A 141 7.64 13.11 28.03
C LEU A 141 6.87 13.90 29.12
N PRO A 142 5.55 14.16 28.99
CA PRO A 142 4.77 14.79 30.07
C PRO A 142 4.74 14.00 31.38
N SER A 143 4.62 12.66 31.32
CA SER A 143 4.60 11.81 32.52
C SER A 143 5.93 11.89 33.26
N MET A 144 7.03 11.78 32.51
CA MET A 144 8.39 11.87 33.03
C MET A 144 8.69 13.23 33.66
N ARG A 145 8.34 14.33 32.98
CA ARG A 145 8.53 15.68 33.50
C ARG A 145 7.75 15.90 34.79
N GLN A 146 6.50 15.42 34.84
CA GLN A 146 5.69 15.50 36.05
C GLN A 146 6.29 14.69 37.21
N PHE A 147 6.77 13.48 36.94
CA PHE A 147 7.46 12.65 37.95
C PHE A 147 8.66 13.37 38.53
N ILE A 148 9.59 13.83 37.67
CA ILE A 148 10.82 14.49 38.12
C ILE A 148 10.51 15.78 38.87
N ALA A 149 9.58 16.60 38.36
CA ALA A 149 9.16 17.83 39.05
C ALA A 149 8.57 17.55 40.43
N SER A 150 7.70 16.53 40.55
CA SER A 150 7.08 16.17 41.83
C SER A 150 8.07 15.53 42.79
N PHE A 151 9.03 14.77 42.27
CA PHE A 151 10.11 14.14 43.04
C PHE A 151 11.07 15.16 43.62
N ILE A 152 11.59 16.08 42.80
CA ILE A 152 12.43 17.18 43.28
C ILE A 152 11.64 18.09 44.21
N GLY A 153 10.39 18.41 43.88
CA GLY A 153 9.51 19.19 44.76
C GLY A 153 9.31 18.53 46.13
N GLY A 154 9.07 17.21 46.17
CA GLY A 154 8.94 16.45 47.41
C GLY A 154 10.23 16.44 48.24
N LEU A 155 11.38 16.31 47.59
CA LEU A 155 12.68 16.41 48.23
C LEU A 155 12.89 17.81 48.86
N LEU A 156 12.59 18.89 48.12
CA LEU A 156 12.66 20.25 48.63
C LEU A 156 11.71 20.47 49.81
N ILE A 157 10.47 19.96 49.73
CA ILE A 157 9.51 20.03 50.83
C ILE A 157 10.04 19.29 52.06
N ALA A 158 10.65 18.12 51.90
CA ALA A 158 11.24 17.38 53.01
C ALA A 158 12.38 18.16 53.68
N PHE A 159 13.25 18.81 52.90
CA PHE A 159 14.31 19.69 53.44
C PHE A 159 13.75 20.87 54.22
N VAL A 160 12.73 21.56 53.68
CA VAL A 160 12.09 22.69 54.37
C VAL A 160 11.37 22.22 55.63
N ALA A 161 10.63 21.11 55.56
CA ALA A 161 9.94 20.53 56.70
C ALA A 161 10.93 20.18 57.83
N ARG A 162 12.11 19.67 57.48
CA ARG A 162 13.17 19.36 58.45
C ARG A 162 13.70 20.62 59.13
N TRP A 163 13.97 21.68 58.36
CA TRP A 163 14.38 22.99 58.91
C TRP A 163 13.34 23.59 59.87
N VAL A 164 12.04 23.34 59.65
CA VAL A 164 10.96 23.84 60.51
C VAL A 164 10.75 22.99 61.76
N VAL A 165 10.87 21.66 61.66
CA VAL A 165 10.58 20.73 62.76
C VAL A 165 11.77 20.65 63.73
N ASP A 166 12.99 20.51 63.20
CA ASP A 166 14.20 20.36 64.00
C ASP A 166 14.77 21.75 64.31
N HIS A 167 14.45 22.31 65.47
CA HIS A 167 14.85 23.68 65.86
C HIS A 167 16.38 23.84 66.03
N ASP A 168 17.12 22.74 66.18
CA ASP A 168 18.59 22.68 66.20
C ASP A 168 19.21 22.42 64.81
N PHE A 169 18.40 22.35 63.74
CA PHE A 169 18.88 22.14 62.38
C PHE A 169 19.59 23.38 61.84
N SER A 170 20.92 23.41 61.97
CA SER A 170 21.76 24.36 61.25
C SER A 170 22.05 23.85 59.83
N PHE A 171 21.97 24.71 58.82
CA PHE A 171 22.47 24.40 57.47
C PHE A 171 23.98 24.13 57.53
N THR A 172 24.37 22.87 57.70
CA THR A 172 25.77 22.46 57.59
C THR A 172 26.18 22.40 56.12
N LEU A 173 27.50 22.43 55.88
CA LEU A 173 28.06 22.31 54.54
C LEU A 173 27.53 21.07 53.81
N ASP A 174 27.40 19.95 54.51
CA ASP A 174 26.92 18.68 53.94
C ASP A 174 25.46 18.76 53.42
N HIS A 175 24.56 19.42 54.16
CA HIS A 175 23.17 19.61 53.75
C HIS A 175 23.05 20.52 52.52
N THR A 176 23.87 21.57 52.45
CA THR A 176 23.90 22.47 51.28
C THR A 176 24.47 21.78 50.04
N ILE A 177 25.50 20.95 50.19
CA ILE A 177 26.06 20.13 49.12
C ILE A 177 25.01 19.14 48.62
N LEU A 178 24.33 18.43 49.53
CA LEU A 178 23.31 17.44 49.19
C LEU A 178 22.11 18.05 48.44
N LEU A 179 21.67 19.25 48.83
CA LEU A 179 20.63 20.00 48.12
C LEU A 179 21.08 20.34 46.70
N PHE A 180 22.31 20.85 46.53
CA PHE A 180 22.84 21.22 45.22
C PHE A 180 23.04 19.99 44.31
N VAL A 181 23.55 18.88 44.85
CA VAL A 181 23.67 17.60 44.14
C VAL A 181 22.30 17.07 43.71
N SER A 182 21.27 17.21 44.56
CA SER A 182 19.90 16.80 44.23
C SER A 182 19.31 17.63 43.08
N LEU A 183 19.58 18.93 43.03
CA LEU A 183 19.16 19.81 41.93
C LEU A 183 19.90 19.49 40.63
N ILE A 184 21.23 19.30 40.69
CA ILE A 184 22.04 18.87 39.53
C ILE A 184 21.51 17.54 39.00
N LEU A 185 21.25 16.58 39.90
CA LEU A 185 20.70 15.29 39.53
C LEU A 185 19.34 15.42 38.84
N GLY A 186 18.44 16.24 39.37
CA GLY A 186 17.15 16.51 38.73
C GLY A 186 17.31 17.04 37.30
N PHE A 187 18.25 17.97 37.10
CA PHE A 187 18.60 18.46 35.77
C PHE A 187 19.17 17.36 34.86
N VAL A 188 20.09 16.54 35.37
CA VAL A 188 20.68 15.40 34.63
C VAL A 188 19.60 14.38 34.24
N LEU A 189 18.69 14.03 35.15
CA LEU A 189 17.58 13.11 34.87
C LEU A 189 16.62 13.67 33.83
N LEU A 190 16.33 14.97 33.86
CA LEU A 190 15.52 15.63 32.82
C LEU A 190 16.19 15.52 31.45
N ARG A 191 17.48 15.86 31.34
CA ARG A 191 18.23 15.80 30.08
C ARG A 191 18.38 14.38 29.56
N PHE A 192 18.71 13.45 30.44
CA PHE A 192 18.82 12.04 30.11
C PHE A 192 17.49 11.48 29.63
N GLY A 193 16.40 11.80 30.33
CA GLY A 193 15.06 11.40 29.95
C GLY A 193 14.58 11.99 28.61
N GLU A 194 14.89 13.26 28.35
CA GLU A 194 14.65 13.90 27.04
C GLU A 194 15.41 13.19 25.92
N GLN A 195 16.66 12.81 26.16
CA GLN A 195 17.47 12.06 25.19
C GLN A 195 16.90 10.66 24.93
N LEU A 196 16.47 9.95 25.98
CA LEU A 196 15.82 8.64 25.84
C LEU A 196 14.51 8.74 25.05
N ASN A 197 13.68 9.76 25.34
CA ASN A 197 12.45 10.01 24.61
C ASN A 197 12.74 10.28 23.13
N LYS A 198 13.70 11.15 22.83
CA LYS A 198 14.10 11.46 21.45
C LYS A 198 14.56 10.21 20.69
N SER A 199 15.38 9.38 21.32
CA SER A 199 15.82 8.10 20.74
C SER A 199 14.63 7.18 20.46
N HIS A 200 13.68 7.11 21.39
CA HIS A 200 12.49 6.26 21.26
C HIS A 200 11.55 6.73 20.14
N ILE A 201 11.27 8.03 20.05
CA ILE A 201 10.46 8.62 18.96
C ILE A 201 11.13 8.39 17.60
N THR A 202 12.47 8.49 17.53
CA THR A 202 13.23 8.20 16.31
C THR A 202 13.04 6.73 15.89
N THR A 203 13.14 5.79 16.83
CA THR A 203 12.88 4.37 16.58
C THR A 203 11.46 4.12 16.07
N LEU A 204 10.44 4.70 16.70
CA LEU A 204 9.05 4.57 16.25
C LEU A 204 8.84 5.15 14.85
N THR A 205 9.45 6.30 14.56
CA THR A 205 9.39 6.94 13.24
C THR A 205 9.99 6.03 12.17
N LEU A 206 11.17 5.45 12.43
CA LEU A 206 11.82 4.50 11.52
C LEU A 206 10.98 3.22 11.32
N GLN A 207 10.35 2.71 12.38
CA GLN A 207 9.44 1.56 12.26
C GLN A 207 8.23 1.87 11.37
N PHE A 208 7.62 3.04 11.55
CA PHE A 208 6.50 3.48 10.72
C PHE A 208 6.91 3.61 9.24
N GLN A 209 8.05 4.24 8.96
CA GLN A 209 8.55 4.39 7.60
C GLN A 209 8.92 3.04 6.95
N ASN A 210 9.60 2.15 7.68
CA ASN A 210 9.95 0.82 7.19
C ASN A 210 8.72 -0.03 6.86
N THR A 211 7.69 0.01 7.70
CA THR A 211 6.45 -0.73 7.45
C THR A 211 5.69 -0.19 6.25
N ALA A 212 5.64 1.13 6.08
CA ALA A 212 5.07 1.76 4.89
C ALA A 212 5.84 1.38 3.61
N LEU A 213 7.18 1.42 3.65
CA LEU A 213 8.05 1.06 2.53
C LEU A 213 7.96 -0.43 2.16
N LEU A 214 7.92 -1.32 3.18
CA LEU A 214 7.72 -2.75 2.95
C LEU A 214 6.40 -3.00 2.23
N LYS A 215 5.32 -2.35 2.66
CA LYS A 215 4.00 -2.50 2.03
C LYS A 215 3.99 -2.05 0.57
N SER A 216 4.62 -0.92 0.24
CA SER A 216 4.70 -0.47 -1.17
C SER A 216 5.55 -1.43 -2.00
N THR A 217 6.71 -1.85 -1.48
CA THR A 217 7.61 -2.78 -2.17
C THR A 217 6.94 -4.13 -2.41
N THR A 218 6.19 -4.67 -1.44
CA THR A 218 5.44 -5.92 -1.63
C THR A 218 4.36 -5.77 -2.68
N GLN A 219 3.65 -4.65 -2.70
CA GLN A 219 2.60 -4.39 -3.67
C GLN A 219 3.16 -4.29 -5.11
N GLU A 220 4.29 -3.61 -5.28
CA GLU A 220 4.99 -3.55 -6.57
C GLU A 220 5.47 -4.93 -7.01
N ARG A 221 6.08 -5.69 -6.11
CA ARG A 221 6.53 -7.06 -6.38
C ARG A 221 5.37 -7.96 -6.82
N ASP A 222 4.26 -7.94 -6.11
CA ASP A 222 3.10 -8.79 -6.40
C ASP A 222 2.50 -8.44 -7.77
N SER A 223 2.44 -7.15 -8.11
CA SER A 223 2.01 -6.70 -9.44
C SER A 223 2.94 -7.18 -10.56
N ALA A 224 4.26 -7.16 -10.33
CA ALA A 224 5.25 -7.63 -11.28
C ALA A 224 5.17 -9.16 -11.48
N LEU A 225 4.98 -9.92 -10.39
CA LEU A 225 4.81 -11.37 -10.45
C LEU A 225 3.54 -11.76 -11.21
N ALA A 226 2.42 -11.07 -10.96
CA ALA A 226 1.19 -11.30 -11.71
C ALA A 226 1.36 -11.03 -13.22
N ALA A 227 2.10 -9.98 -13.59
CA ALA A 227 2.42 -9.69 -14.99
C ALA A 227 3.30 -10.79 -15.63
N ILE A 228 4.31 -11.29 -14.89
CA ILE A 228 5.18 -12.38 -15.35
C ILE A 228 4.39 -13.68 -15.52
N GLU A 229 3.51 -14.01 -14.57
CA GLU A 229 2.67 -15.21 -14.65
C GLU A 229 1.73 -15.16 -15.86
N SER A 230 1.08 -14.02 -16.08
CA SER A 230 0.26 -13.77 -17.28
C SER A 230 1.06 -13.97 -18.57
N LYS A 231 2.27 -13.39 -18.64
CA LYS A 231 3.19 -13.55 -19.78
C LYS A 231 3.58 -15.02 -20.01
N ASN A 232 3.91 -15.76 -18.95
CA ASN A 232 4.27 -17.17 -19.06
C ASN A 232 3.09 -18.03 -19.51
N ARG A 233 1.88 -17.74 -19.01
CA ARG A 233 0.64 -18.41 -19.44
C ARG A 233 0.39 -18.19 -20.93
N ILE A 234 0.57 -16.96 -21.42
CA ILE A 234 0.46 -16.60 -22.84
C ILE A 234 1.44 -17.43 -23.69
N LEU A 235 2.71 -17.48 -23.28
CA LEU A 235 3.72 -18.24 -24.01
C LEU A 235 3.43 -19.74 -24.03
N ALA A 236 3.00 -20.30 -22.89
CA ALA A 236 2.68 -21.73 -22.79
C ALA A 236 1.47 -22.12 -23.66
N CYS A 237 0.39 -21.33 -23.65
CA CYS A 237 -0.76 -21.54 -24.54
C CYS A 237 -0.37 -21.42 -26.01
N THR A 238 0.41 -20.40 -26.37
CA THR A 238 0.83 -20.22 -27.77
C THR A 238 1.70 -21.38 -28.26
N ALA A 239 2.63 -21.85 -27.42
CA ALA A 239 3.47 -23.00 -27.77
C ALA A 239 2.66 -24.30 -27.92
N HIS A 240 1.63 -24.49 -27.10
CA HIS A 240 0.73 -25.65 -27.21
C HIS A 240 -0.05 -25.62 -28.53
N ASP A 241 -0.60 -24.46 -28.90
CA ASP A 241 -1.49 -24.33 -30.04
C ASP A 241 -0.73 -24.22 -31.38
N MET A 242 0.54 -23.84 -31.36
CA MET A 242 1.48 -23.97 -32.48
C MET A 242 1.76 -25.44 -32.82
N ARG A 243 1.71 -26.33 -31.83
CA ARG A 243 2.00 -27.75 -32.03
C ARG A 243 0.97 -28.43 -32.93
N GLN A 244 -0.30 -28.01 -32.86
CA GLN A 244 -1.40 -28.63 -33.60
C GLN A 244 -1.26 -28.54 -35.13
N PRO A 245 -1.10 -27.35 -35.74
CA PRO A 245 -0.95 -27.26 -37.19
C PRO A 245 0.40 -27.82 -37.67
N VAL A 246 1.45 -27.77 -36.84
CA VAL A 246 2.74 -28.42 -37.13
C VAL A 246 2.59 -29.96 -37.18
N LEU A 247 1.85 -30.55 -36.24
CA LEU A 247 1.51 -31.98 -36.28
C LEU A 247 0.64 -32.32 -37.50
N ALA A 248 -0.32 -31.47 -37.85
CA ALA A 248 -1.14 -31.67 -39.04
C ALA A 248 -0.31 -31.62 -40.33
N LEU A 249 0.63 -30.68 -40.43
CA LEU A 249 1.61 -30.60 -41.52
C LEU A 249 2.42 -31.90 -41.63
N ASP A 250 2.95 -32.41 -40.53
CA ASP A 250 3.69 -33.68 -40.49
C ASP A 250 2.81 -34.85 -41.00
N ILE A 251 1.56 -34.97 -40.55
CA ILE A 251 0.63 -36.01 -41.01
C ILE A 251 0.33 -35.87 -42.51
N TYR A 252 -0.01 -34.67 -42.98
CA TYR A 252 -0.34 -34.43 -44.38
C TYR A 252 0.84 -34.69 -45.31
N THR A 253 2.05 -34.30 -44.92
CA THR A 253 3.26 -34.61 -45.70
C THR A 253 3.54 -36.12 -45.74
N LYS A 254 3.33 -36.86 -44.64
CA LYS A 254 3.44 -38.32 -44.62
C LYS A 254 2.43 -39.00 -45.55
N TRP A 255 1.16 -38.60 -45.50
CA TRP A 255 0.14 -39.15 -46.40
C TRP A 255 0.44 -38.88 -47.87
N LEU A 256 0.97 -37.70 -48.20
CA LEU A 256 1.37 -37.36 -49.56
C LEU A 256 2.59 -38.17 -50.04
N LEU A 257 3.50 -38.53 -49.13
CA LEU A 257 4.64 -39.41 -49.42
C LEU A 257 4.21 -40.88 -49.62
N GLU A 258 3.19 -41.33 -48.89
CA GLU A 258 2.65 -42.69 -49.01
C GLU A 258 1.78 -42.88 -50.25
N ASP A 259 0.95 -41.88 -50.61
CA ASP A 259 0.11 -41.91 -51.80
C ASP A 259 0.12 -40.57 -52.56
N PRO A 260 0.95 -40.45 -53.62
CA PRO A 260 1.02 -39.25 -54.45
C PRO A 260 -0.28 -38.88 -55.16
N HIS A 261 -1.24 -39.81 -55.33
CA HIS A 261 -2.51 -39.51 -55.98
C HIS A 261 -3.43 -38.60 -55.14
N LEU A 262 -3.18 -38.51 -53.83
CA LEU A 262 -3.90 -37.60 -52.91
C LEU A 262 -3.45 -36.14 -53.02
N SER A 263 -2.52 -35.81 -53.91
CA SER A 263 -1.96 -34.45 -54.06
C SER A 263 -3.01 -33.36 -54.19
N ASN A 264 -4.06 -33.56 -55.00
CA ASN A 264 -5.11 -32.56 -55.20
C ASN A 264 -5.95 -32.31 -53.95
N GLU A 265 -6.04 -33.28 -53.03
CA GLU A 265 -6.81 -33.17 -51.78
C GLU A 265 -5.94 -32.65 -50.61
N ILE A 266 -4.68 -33.07 -50.54
CA ILE A 266 -3.78 -32.80 -49.42
C ILE A 266 -3.06 -31.46 -49.59
N THR A 267 -2.67 -31.07 -50.81
CA THR A 267 -1.93 -29.81 -51.05
C THR A 267 -2.68 -28.57 -50.52
N PRO A 268 -4.01 -28.43 -50.70
CA PRO A 268 -4.78 -27.35 -50.08
C PRO A 268 -4.74 -27.37 -48.55
N LYS A 269 -4.75 -28.57 -47.92
CA LYS A 269 -4.69 -28.74 -46.46
C LYS A 269 -3.31 -28.34 -45.91
N ILE A 270 -2.23 -28.71 -46.58
CA ILE A 270 -0.86 -28.25 -46.28
C ILE A 270 -0.75 -26.73 -46.39
N ALA A 271 -1.27 -26.14 -47.48
CA ALA A 271 -1.27 -24.69 -47.68
C ALA A 271 -2.10 -23.94 -46.63
N SER A 272 -3.17 -24.56 -46.11
CA SER A 272 -3.98 -24.03 -45.03
C SER A 272 -3.24 -24.08 -43.69
N ALA A 273 -2.70 -25.24 -43.31
CA ALA A 273 -1.94 -25.41 -42.06
C ALA A 273 -0.68 -24.53 -42.02
N THR A 274 -0.01 -24.34 -43.16
CA THR A 274 1.15 -23.42 -43.27
C THR A 274 0.73 -21.97 -43.07
N ARG A 275 -0.39 -21.54 -43.66
CA ARG A 275 -0.95 -20.19 -43.43
C ARG A 275 -1.34 -19.98 -41.99
N GLU A 276 -1.86 -21.01 -41.33
CA GLU A 276 -2.24 -20.98 -39.92
C GLU A 276 -1.02 -20.82 -39.00
N VAL A 277 0.04 -21.59 -39.21
CA VAL A 277 1.32 -21.43 -38.49
C VAL A 277 1.89 -20.02 -38.70
N LEU A 278 1.91 -19.53 -39.94
CA LEU A 278 2.46 -18.20 -40.26
C LEU A 278 1.63 -17.10 -39.59
N SER A 279 0.29 -17.25 -39.56
CA SER A 279 -0.59 -16.33 -38.84
C SER A 279 -0.34 -16.35 -37.33
N GLN A 280 -0.06 -17.51 -36.72
CA GLN A 280 0.27 -17.59 -35.29
C GLN A 280 1.61 -16.94 -34.99
N PHE A 281 2.62 -17.13 -35.85
CA PHE A 281 3.91 -16.48 -35.74
C PHE A 281 3.80 -14.96 -35.85
N ASN A 282 3.08 -14.46 -36.86
CA ASN A 282 2.90 -13.02 -37.05
C ASN A 282 2.15 -12.39 -35.87
N ALA A 283 1.12 -13.04 -35.34
CA ALA A 283 0.40 -12.53 -34.18
C ALA A 283 1.25 -12.52 -32.89
N LEU A 284 2.12 -13.52 -32.69
CA LEU A 284 3.06 -13.55 -31.56
C LEU A 284 4.17 -12.50 -31.74
N PHE A 285 4.67 -12.29 -32.96
CA PHE A 285 5.64 -11.25 -33.26
C PHE A 285 5.05 -9.86 -33.10
N ASP A 286 3.83 -9.61 -33.59
CA ASP A 286 3.13 -8.36 -33.36
C ASP A 286 3.00 -8.10 -31.85
N LEU A 287 2.58 -9.09 -31.07
CA LEU A 287 2.48 -8.96 -29.61
C LEU A 287 3.84 -8.71 -28.95
N ALA A 288 4.91 -9.38 -29.40
CA ALA A 288 6.26 -9.20 -28.87
C ALA A 288 6.87 -7.83 -29.24
N GLU A 289 6.65 -7.35 -30.47
CA GLU A 289 7.15 -6.07 -30.97
C GLU A 289 6.43 -4.90 -30.29
N LEU A 290 5.10 -5.01 -30.09
CA LEU A 290 4.28 -4.05 -29.34
C LEU A 290 4.73 -3.92 -27.87
N ASN A 291 5.24 -5.01 -27.27
CA ASN A 291 5.66 -5.02 -25.86
C ASN A 291 7.15 -4.70 -25.64
N GLN A 292 8.03 -4.99 -26.61
CA GLN A 292 9.49 -4.76 -26.46
C GLN A 292 9.92 -3.37 -26.89
N ASN A 293 9.22 -2.76 -27.85
CA ASN A 293 9.53 -1.43 -28.31
C ASN A 293 8.35 -0.52 -28.01
N GLN A 294 8.62 0.61 -27.33
CA GLN A 294 7.92 1.84 -27.69
C GLN A 294 8.29 2.13 -29.16
N THR A 295 7.74 1.36 -30.11
CA THR A 295 7.93 1.58 -31.53
C THR A 295 7.46 3.01 -31.74
N ALA A 296 8.41 3.93 -31.94
CA ALA A 296 8.11 5.35 -31.97
C ALA A 296 7.05 5.57 -33.02
N VAL A 297 5.81 5.83 -32.56
CA VAL A 297 4.64 5.99 -33.42
C VAL A 297 4.99 7.08 -34.44
N LYS A 298 5.05 6.72 -35.72
CA LYS A 298 5.45 7.67 -36.75
C LYS A 298 4.25 8.48 -37.19
N LEU A 299 3.92 9.48 -36.39
CA LEU A 299 2.82 10.39 -36.68
C LEU A 299 3.09 11.15 -37.97
N GLN A 300 2.16 11.04 -38.91
CA GLN A 300 2.13 11.83 -40.12
C GLN A 300 0.69 12.29 -40.40
N SER A 301 0.55 13.37 -41.16
CA SER A 301 -0.76 13.85 -41.59
C SER A 301 -1.32 12.90 -42.65
N VAL A 302 -2.41 12.20 -42.33
CA VAL A 302 -3.00 11.18 -43.21
C VAL A 302 -4.42 11.56 -43.61
N GLN A 303 -4.73 11.45 -44.91
CA GLN A 303 -6.10 11.55 -45.42
C GLN A 303 -6.85 10.24 -45.13
N LEU A 304 -7.77 10.27 -44.17
CA LEU A 304 -8.43 9.07 -43.66
C LEU A 304 -9.26 8.35 -44.72
N LYS A 305 -9.93 9.10 -45.60
CA LYS A 305 -10.76 8.52 -46.66
C LYS A 305 -9.96 7.56 -47.55
N SER A 306 -8.84 8.03 -48.09
CA SER A 306 -7.97 7.23 -48.97
C SER A 306 -7.38 6.02 -48.25
N LEU A 307 -6.93 6.19 -47.00
CA LEU A 307 -6.38 5.09 -46.22
C LEU A 307 -7.44 4.01 -45.91
N ILE A 308 -8.64 4.42 -45.51
CA ILE A 308 -9.74 3.48 -45.24
C ILE A 308 -10.17 2.75 -46.52
N GLU A 309 -10.23 3.46 -47.65
CA GLU A 309 -10.53 2.86 -48.96
C GLU A 309 -9.49 1.80 -49.34
N GLU A 310 -8.19 2.08 -49.16
CA GLU A 310 -7.12 1.11 -49.42
C GLU A 310 -7.27 -0.17 -48.57
N VAL A 311 -7.51 -0.03 -47.27
CA VAL A 311 -7.73 -1.18 -46.38
C VAL A 311 -8.99 -1.96 -46.78
N CYS A 312 -10.08 -1.27 -47.14
CA CYS A 312 -11.30 -1.94 -47.59
C CYS A 312 -11.08 -2.70 -48.91
N MET A 313 -10.29 -2.15 -49.83
CA MET A 313 -9.96 -2.81 -51.10
C MET A 313 -9.19 -4.12 -50.89
N GLN A 314 -8.26 -4.15 -49.93
CA GLN A 314 -7.52 -5.38 -49.58
C GLN A 314 -8.45 -6.51 -49.10
N HIS A 315 -9.56 -6.17 -48.44
CA HIS A 315 -10.49 -7.14 -47.87
C HIS A 315 -11.70 -7.43 -48.76
N HIS A 316 -11.88 -6.66 -49.83
CA HIS A 316 -13.03 -6.78 -50.74
C HIS A 316 -13.14 -8.17 -51.38
N GLY A 317 -12.03 -8.73 -51.87
CA GLY A 317 -12.01 -10.06 -52.48
C GLY A 317 -12.37 -11.18 -51.50
N VAL A 318 -11.93 -11.07 -50.24
CA VAL A 318 -12.26 -12.05 -49.19
C VAL A 318 -13.74 -11.97 -48.82
N ALA A 319 -14.30 -10.76 -48.70
CA ALA A 319 -15.72 -10.55 -48.45
C ALA A 319 -16.57 -11.11 -49.61
N LEU A 320 -16.21 -10.81 -50.86
CA LEU A 320 -16.92 -11.25 -52.05
C LEU A 320 -16.91 -12.78 -52.19
N ASN A 321 -15.77 -13.43 -51.94
CA ASN A 321 -15.66 -14.90 -51.94
C ASN A 321 -16.57 -15.57 -50.89
N LYS A 322 -16.91 -14.85 -49.81
CA LYS A 322 -17.85 -15.29 -48.77
C LYS A 322 -19.30 -14.86 -49.06
N GLY A 323 -19.57 -14.20 -50.18
CA GLY A 323 -20.89 -13.68 -50.53
C GLY A 323 -21.34 -12.50 -49.66
N LEU A 324 -20.40 -11.75 -49.08
CA LEU A 324 -20.67 -10.58 -48.24
C LEU A 324 -20.40 -9.29 -49.01
N GLU A 325 -21.25 -8.29 -48.78
CA GLU A 325 -21.06 -6.96 -49.36
C GLU A 325 -20.27 -6.06 -48.42
N LEU A 326 -19.11 -5.55 -48.85
CA LEU A 326 -18.31 -4.59 -48.09
C LEU A 326 -18.58 -3.17 -48.64
N ARG A 327 -19.26 -2.33 -47.84
CA ARG A 327 -19.62 -0.95 -48.19
C ARG A 327 -18.85 0.06 -47.33
N THR A 328 -18.62 1.23 -47.89
CA THR A 328 -17.99 2.36 -47.17
C THR A 328 -18.89 3.60 -47.19
N HIS A 329 -18.86 4.37 -46.11
CA HIS A 329 -19.48 5.70 -46.03
C HIS A 329 -18.54 6.67 -45.33
N LEU A 330 -17.76 7.41 -46.11
CA LEU A 330 -16.61 8.15 -45.63
C LEU A 330 -16.77 9.65 -45.88
N LEU A 331 -16.57 10.44 -44.83
CA LEU A 331 -16.38 11.89 -44.96
C LEU A 331 -14.90 12.22 -45.23
N ASP A 332 -14.64 13.40 -45.76
CA ASP A 332 -13.27 13.88 -45.90
C ASP A 332 -12.74 14.39 -44.55
N ALA A 333 -11.65 13.78 -44.07
CA ALA A 333 -10.97 14.19 -42.85
C ALA A 333 -9.49 13.80 -42.90
N THR A 334 -8.68 14.64 -42.26
CA THR A 334 -7.25 14.43 -42.06
C THR A 334 -6.98 14.22 -40.58
N LEU A 335 -6.10 13.28 -40.24
CA LEU A 335 -5.69 12.96 -38.87
C LEU A 335 -4.18 12.77 -38.80
N GLU A 336 -3.55 13.25 -37.74
CA GLU A 336 -2.16 12.89 -37.42
C GLU A 336 -2.14 11.51 -36.77
N THR A 337 -1.62 10.51 -37.49
CA THR A 337 -1.56 9.11 -37.04
C THR A 337 -0.42 8.38 -37.75
N ASP A 338 -0.05 7.21 -37.24
CA ASP A 338 0.81 6.27 -37.99
C ASP A 338 -0.08 5.46 -38.96
N PRO A 339 0.13 5.57 -40.29
CA PRO A 339 -0.70 4.90 -41.29
C PRO A 339 -0.60 3.38 -41.21
N VAL A 340 0.56 2.83 -40.83
CA VAL A 340 0.81 1.38 -40.80
C VAL A 340 0.05 0.78 -39.63
N LEU A 341 0.20 1.37 -38.45
CA LEU A 341 -0.51 0.92 -37.25
C LEU A 341 -2.02 1.13 -37.40
N PHE A 342 -2.45 2.25 -38.01
CA PHE A 342 -3.86 2.51 -38.27
C PHE A 342 -4.48 1.48 -39.23
N SER A 343 -3.80 1.20 -40.36
CA SER A 343 -4.27 0.20 -41.33
C SER A 343 -4.34 -1.19 -40.72
N ARG A 344 -3.39 -1.56 -39.86
CA ARG A 344 -3.44 -2.81 -39.10
C ARG A 344 -4.62 -2.85 -38.14
N LEU A 345 -4.87 -1.78 -37.40
CA LEU A 345 -6.01 -1.68 -36.48
C LEU A 345 -7.32 -1.90 -37.23
N LEU A 346 -7.53 -1.13 -38.30
CA LEU A 346 -8.77 -1.22 -39.08
C LEU A 346 -8.90 -2.56 -39.81
N GLY A 347 -7.80 -3.05 -40.39
CA GLY A 347 -7.76 -4.36 -41.07
C GLY A 347 -8.11 -5.52 -40.15
N ASN A 348 -7.70 -5.49 -38.88
CA ASN A 348 -8.10 -6.48 -37.88
C ASN A 348 -9.60 -6.42 -37.55
N VAL A 349 -10.17 -5.21 -37.45
CA VAL A 349 -11.61 -5.04 -37.21
C VAL A 349 -12.43 -5.55 -38.40
N ILE A 350 -12.06 -5.17 -39.63
CA ILE A 350 -12.74 -5.61 -40.86
C ILE A 350 -12.58 -7.13 -41.07
N GLY A 351 -11.38 -7.67 -40.81
CA GLY A 351 -11.12 -9.09 -40.87
C GLY A 351 -12.03 -9.89 -39.93
N ASN A 352 -12.19 -9.43 -38.69
CA ASN A 352 -13.14 -10.03 -37.75
C ASN A 352 -14.60 -9.92 -38.24
N ALA A 353 -15.02 -8.74 -38.74
CA ALA A 353 -16.36 -8.53 -39.28
C ALA A 353 -16.71 -9.51 -40.42
N ILE A 354 -15.79 -9.73 -41.36
CA ILE A 354 -15.95 -10.70 -42.46
C ILE A 354 -15.97 -12.12 -41.93
N LYS A 355 -15.04 -12.45 -41.03
CA LYS A 355 -14.89 -13.78 -40.47
C LYS A 355 -16.15 -14.26 -39.73
N TYR A 356 -16.79 -13.39 -38.95
CA TYR A 356 -17.96 -13.74 -38.14
C TYR A 356 -19.32 -13.45 -38.80
N SER A 357 -19.32 -12.91 -40.02
CA SER A 357 -20.52 -12.73 -40.84
C SER A 357 -20.72 -13.88 -41.81
N ASN A 358 -21.93 -14.45 -41.85
CA ASN A 358 -22.28 -15.54 -42.77
C ASN A 358 -23.12 -15.08 -43.96
N LYS A 359 -23.88 -14.00 -43.79
CA LYS A 359 -24.75 -13.40 -44.81
C LYS A 359 -24.91 -11.92 -44.54
N GLY A 360 -25.29 -11.15 -45.57
CA GLY A 360 -25.44 -9.69 -45.48
C GLY A 360 -24.17 -8.98 -45.88
N GLY A 361 -23.61 -8.17 -44.98
CA GLY A 361 -22.46 -7.33 -45.33
C GLY A 361 -21.79 -6.64 -44.15
N ILE A 362 -20.77 -5.87 -44.49
CA ILE A 362 -19.97 -5.05 -43.59
C ILE A 362 -20.07 -3.60 -44.07
N LEU A 363 -20.33 -2.67 -43.15
CA LEU A 363 -20.31 -1.24 -43.41
C LEU A 363 -19.19 -0.58 -42.60
N VAL A 364 -18.25 0.06 -43.29
CA VAL A 364 -17.23 0.91 -42.67
C VAL A 364 -17.63 2.36 -42.85
N ALA A 365 -17.97 3.05 -41.75
CA ALA A 365 -18.40 4.44 -41.79
C ALA A 365 -17.45 5.34 -41.01
N LEU A 366 -17.00 6.43 -41.63
CA LEU A 366 -16.28 7.52 -40.95
C LEU A 366 -17.27 8.65 -40.71
N ARG A 367 -17.56 8.94 -39.45
CA ARG A 367 -18.62 9.87 -39.02
C ARG A 367 -18.07 10.95 -38.10
N ARG A 368 -18.76 12.10 -38.11
CA ARG A 368 -18.49 13.21 -37.19
C ARG A 368 -19.65 13.27 -36.19
N TYR A 369 -19.40 12.92 -34.94
CA TYR A 369 -20.42 12.91 -33.89
C TYR A 369 -20.63 14.30 -33.27
N GLN A 370 -19.55 15.09 -33.21
CA GLN A 370 -19.51 16.48 -32.74
C GLN A 370 -18.43 17.24 -33.54
N PRO A 371 -18.37 18.60 -33.51
CA PRO A 371 -17.41 19.37 -34.31
C PRO A 371 -15.95 18.90 -34.17
N LYS A 372 -15.58 18.40 -32.98
CA LYS A 372 -14.24 17.92 -32.62
C LYS A 372 -14.13 16.40 -32.41
N ARG A 373 -15.16 15.62 -32.75
CA ARG A 373 -15.19 14.17 -32.47
C ARG A 373 -15.37 13.38 -33.76
N LEU A 374 -14.28 12.78 -34.23
CA LEU A 374 -14.27 11.87 -35.39
C LEU A 374 -14.31 10.43 -34.90
N GLN A 375 -15.13 9.61 -35.52
CA GLN A 375 -15.32 8.21 -35.14
C GLN A 375 -15.43 7.33 -36.38
N ILE A 376 -14.86 6.13 -36.28
CA ILE A 376 -15.02 5.07 -37.28
C ILE A 376 -15.93 4.01 -36.67
N GLU A 377 -16.96 3.64 -37.43
CA GLU A 377 -17.86 2.56 -37.08
C GLU A 377 -17.71 1.44 -38.11
N VAL A 378 -17.41 0.23 -37.64
CA VAL A 378 -17.45 -0.98 -38.47
C VAL A 378 -18.64 -1.81 -38.00
N TRP A 379 -19.64 -1.92 -38.87
CA TRP A 379 -20.86 -2.69 -38.63
C TRP A 379 -20.80 -4.00 -39.39
N ASP A 380 -21.16 -5.09 -38.73
CA ASP A 380 -21.33 -6.41 -39.35
C ASP A 380 -22.72 -6.99 -39.07
N THR A 381 -23.12 -7.98 -39.86
CA THR A 381 -24.37 -8.74 -39.72
C THR A 381 -24.12 -10.16 -39.22
N GLY A 382 -23.08 -10.34 -38.40
CA GLY A 382 -22.62 -11.63 -37.91
C GLY A 382 -23.39 -12.21 -36.74
N LEU A 383 -22.81 -13.23 -36.11
CA LEU A 383 -23.40 -13.99 -35.00
C LEU A 383 -23.67 -13.14 -33.75
N GLY A 384 -23.00 -11.99 -33.61
CA GLY A 384 -23.05 -11.16 -32.42
C GLY A 384 -22.38 -11.81 -31.20
N ILE A 385 -22.30 -11.04 -30.10
CA ILE A 385 -21.59 -11.39 -28.86
C ILE A 385 -22.54 -11.16 -27.67
N PRO A 386 -22.69 -12.13 -26.76
CA PRO A 386 -23.50 -11.97 -25.55
C PRO A 386 -23.00 -10.82 -24.66
N ASP A 387 -23.91 -10.08 -24.02
CA ASP A 387 -23.57 -8.89 -23.22
C ASP A 387 -22.51 -9.14 -22.13
N HIS A 388 -22.53 -10.32 -21.50
CA HIS A 388 -21.57 -10.69 -20.46
C HIS A 388 -20.16 -11.00 -20.99
N GLU A 389 -20.00 -11.18 -22.31
CA GLU A 389 -18.72 -11.50 -22.95
C GLU A 389 -18.12 -10.28 -23.68
N GLN A 390 -18.88 -9.20 -23.89
CA GLN A 390 -18.44 -8.02 -24.66
C GLN A 390 -17.20 -7.31 -24.07
N GLY A 391 -16.99 -7.38 -22.75
CA GLY A 391 -15.76 -6.89 -22.12
C GLY A 391 -14.59 -7.86 -22.25
N LEU A 392 -14.87 -9.17 -22.26
CA LEU A 392 -13.87 -10.23 -22.27
C LEU A 392 -13.27 -10.46 -23.66
N VAL A 393 -13.99 -10.14 -24.73
CA VAL A 393 -13.48 -10.29 -26.12
C VAL A 393 -12.27 -9.42 -26.47
N PHE A 394 -11.94 -8.42 -25.64
CA PHE A 394 -10.70 -7.65 -25.77
C PHE A 394 -9.51 -8.31 -25.05
N GLU A 395 -9.74 -9.33 -24.22
CA GLU A 395 -8.67 -10.10 -23.61
C GLU A 395 -8.01 -11.02 -24.65
N ALA A 396 -6.68 -11.11 -24.60
CA ALA A 396 -5.95 -11.99 -25.49
C ALA A 396 -6.39 -13.45 -25.31
N PHE A 397 -6.61 -14.14 -26.44
CA PHE A 397 -7.02 -15.55 -26.51
C PHE A 397 -8.43 -15.87 -25.99
N TYR A 398 -9.24 -14.85 -25.64
CA TYR A 398 -10.63 -15.08 -25.29
C TYR A 398 -11.47 -15.34 -26.55
N LYS A 399 -12.28 -16.41 -26.53
CA LYS A 399 -13.26 -16.72 -27.58
C LYS A 399 -14.64 -16.82 -26.98
N SER A 400 -15.61 -16.15 -27.60
CA SER A 400 -17.01 -16.25 -27.22
C SER A 400 -17.54 -17.66 -27.44
N LYS A 401 -18.31 -18.21 -26.49
CA LYS A 401 -18.94 -19.52 -26.64
C LYS A 401 -19.95 -19.57 -27.79
N ALA A 402 -20.50 -18.42 -28.20
CA ALA A 402 -21.39 -18.30 -29.36
C ALA A 402 -20.68 -18.52 -30.71
N GLN A 403 -19.34 -18.56 -30.73
CA GLN A 403 -18.52 -18.77 -31.93
C GLN A 403 -18.07 -20.23 -32.11
N THR A 404 -18.65 -21.17 -31.36
CA THR A 404 -18.25 -22.60 -31.27
C THR A 404 -18.38 -23.41 -32.57
N GLY A 405 -18.76 -22.80 -33.70
CA GLY A 405 -18.84 -23.44 -35.02
C GLY A 405 -17.82 -22.94 -36.06
N THR A 406 -17.00 -21.93 -35.75
CA THR A 406 -15.95 -21.43 -36.65
C THR A 406 -14.58 -21.79 -36.07
N ASN A 407 -13.91 -22.82 -36.61
CA ASN A 407 -12.57 -23.23 -36.15
C ASN A 407 -11.47 -22.21 -36.46
N ASP A 408 -11.74 -21.19 -37.27
CA ASP A 408 -10.73 -20.22 -37.66
C ASP A 408 -10.41 -19.21 -36.53
N GLY A 409 -9.12 -18.96 -36.30
CA GLY A 409 -8.52 -17.82 -35.59
C GLY A 409 -8.51 -17.85 -34.04
N PHE A 410 -7.57 -17.12 -33.43
CA PHE A 410 -7.03 -17.39 -32.08
C PHE A 410 -7.54 -16.50 -30.93
N GLY A 411 -8.56 -15.66 -31.13
CA GLY A 411 -9.00 -14.70 -30.10
C GLY A 411 -8.00 -13.55 -29.86
N LEU A 412 -7.06 -13.35 -30.79
CA LEU A 412 -6.06 -12.28 -30.73
C LEU A 412 -6.49 -11.01 -31.47
N GLY A 413 -7.45 -11.09 -32.39
CA GLY A 413 -7.81 -9.97 -33.26
C GLY A 413 -8.24 -8.72 -32.48
N LEU A 414 -9.14 -8.86 -31.49
CA LEU A 414 -9.64 -7.72 -30.72
C LEU A 414 -8.66 -7.25 -29.62
N SER A 415 -7.80 -8.13 -29.10
CA SER A 415 -6.72 -7.71 -28.18
C SER A 415 -5.63 -6.91 -28.89
N ILE A 416 -5.28 -7.29 -30.13
CA ILE A 416 -4.41 -6.48 -31.00
C ILE A 416 -5.05 -5.13 -31.32
N VAL A 417 -6.36 -5.09 -31.60
CA VAL A 417 -7.09 -3.83 -31.83
C VAL A 417 -7.05 -2.92 -30.59
N ALA A 418 -7.24 -3.47 -29.39
CA ALA A 418 -7.15 -2.72 -28.15
C ALA A 418 -5.74 -2.12 -27.94
N GLU A 419 -4.70 -2.92 -28.19
CA GLU A 419 -3.31 -2.47 -28.01
C GLU A 419 -2.88 -1.44 -29.06
N LEU A 420 -3.22 -1.66 -30.34
CA LEU A 420 -2.97 -0.68 -31.40
C LEU A 420 -3.73 0.62 -31.15
N ALA A 421 -4.97 0.55 -30.66
CA ALA A 421 -5.74 1.74 -30.30
C ALA A 421 -5.06 2.50 -29.15
N ARG A 422 -4.60 1.78 -28.12
CA ARG A 422 -3.87 2.37 -27.00
C ARG A 422 -2.60 3.09 -27.47
N LEU A 423 -1.82 2.49 -28.37
CA LEU A 423 -0.61 3.10 -28.93
C LEU A 423 -0.90 4.33 -29.78
N LEU A 424 -1.97 4.30 -30.56
CA LEU A 424 -2.40 5.43 -31.40
C LEU A 424 -3.16 6.51 -30.64
N GLY A 425 -3.44 6.31 -29.34
CA GLY A 425 -4.24 7.23 -28.53
C GLY A 425 -5.72 7.25 -28.92
N PHE A 426 -6.27 6.12 -29.39
CA PHE A 426 -7.69 5.94 -29.70
C PHE A 426 -8.40 5.14 -28.62
N THR A 427 -9.72 5.26 -28.57
CA THR A 427 -10.56 4.42 -27.71
C THR A 427 -11.41 3.50 -28.57
N VAL A 428 -11.37 2.20 -28.32
CA VAL A 428 -12.23 1.23 -29.01
C VAL A 428 -13.33 0.75 -28.08
N THR A 429 -14.56 0.75 -28.58
CA THR A 429 -15.71 0.19 -27.88
C THR A 429 -16.49 -0.70 -28.82
N LEU A 430 -17.26 -1.62 -28.25
CA LEU A 430 -18.04 -2.60 -28.99
C LEU A 430 -19.47 -2.59 -28.49
N ARG A 431 -20.42 -2.70 -29.42
CA ARG A 431 -21.83 -2.96 -29.13
C ARG A 431 -22.28 -4.12 -30.00
N SER A 432 -22.77 -5.18 -29.39
CA SER A 432 -23.21 -6.36 -30.12
C SER A 432 -24.59 -6.83 -29.69
N ARG A 433 -25.28 -7.52 -30.59
CA ARG A 433 -26.52 -8.23 -30.29
C ARG A 433 -26.45 -9.60 -30.95
N VAL A 434 -26.67 -10.65 -30.16
CA VAL A 434 -26.67 -12.03 -30.64
C VAL A 434 -27.64 -12.18 -31.82
N ASN A 435 -27.17 -12.82 -32.90
CA ASN A 435 -27.84 -13.04 -34.19
C ASN A 435 -28.28 -11.77 -34.96
N ARG A 436 -27.77 -10.59 -34.58
CA ARG A 436 -28.00 -9.32 -35.27
C ARG A 436 -26.72 -8.71 -35.84
N GLY A 437 -25.58 -9.00 -35.20
CA GLY A 437 -24.27 -8.51 -35.61
C GLY A 437 -23.60 -7.67 -34.53
N THR A 438 -22.43 -7.13 -34.88
CA THR A 438 -21.60 -6.32 -34.00
C THR A 438 -21.28 -4.98 -34.66
N MET A 439 -21.16 -3.95 -33.81
CA MET A 439 -20.61 -2.67 -34.19
C MET A 439 -19.38 -2.39 -33.34
N VAL A 440 -18.25 -2.18 -34.00
CA VAL A 440 -17.00 -1.72 -33.37
C VAL A 440 -16.84 -0.23 -33.66
N LEU A 441 -16.71 0.56 -32.59
CA LEU A 441 -16.53 2.01 -32.63
C LEU A 441 -15.09 2.33 -32.25
N ILE A 442 -14.36 3.01 -33.14
CA ILE A 442 -13.02 3.54 -32.90
C ILE A 442 -13.15 5.07 -32.78
N ASP A 443 -12.88 5.60 -31.60
CA ASP A 443 -12.90 7.03 -31.32
C ASP A 443 -11.51 7.64 -31.51
N LEU A 444 -11.42 8.56 -32.48
CA LEU A 444 -10.17 9.20 -32.90
C LEU A 444 -9.84 10.47 -32.09
N SER A 445 -10.68 10.80 -31.09
CA SER A 445 -10.67 12.11 -30.42
C SER A 445 -9.78 12.15 -29.18
N ALA A 446 -9.18 11.02 -28.79
CA ALA A 446 -8.35 10.90 -27.60
C ALA A 446 -6.91 11.41 -27.83
N ASN A 447 -6.76 12.58 -28.45
CA ASN A 447 -5.48 13.29 -28.57
C ASN A 447 -5.39 14.44 -27.57
N LYS A 448 -5.02 14.10 -26.33
CA LYS A 448 -4.24 14.94 -25.40
C LYS A 448 -3.29 14.04 -24.61
N ILE A 449 -2.37 13.38 -25.31
CA ILE A 449 -1.13 12.94 -24.68
C ILE A 449 -0.23 14.18 -24.66
N LYS A 450 0.01 14.70 -23.45
CA LYS A 450 0.99 15.76 -23.21
C LYS A 450 2.33 15.30 -23.78
N SER A 451 2.87 16.05 -24.73
CA SER A 451 4.30 16.03 -25.08
C SER A 451 5.12 16.56 -23.89
N PRO A 452 6.39 16.12 -23.73
CA PRO A 452 7.16 16.13 -22.48
C PRO A 452 7.42 17.50 -21.86
#